data_AF-A0A9D9CSB6-F1
#
_entry.id   AF-A0A9D9CSB6-F1
#
_cell.length_a   1.000
_cell.length_b   1.000
_cell.length_c   1.000
_cell.angle_alpha   90.00
_cell.angle_beta   90.00
_cell.angle_gamma   90.00
#
_symmetry.space_group_name_H-M   'P 1'
#
loop_
_entity.id
_entity.type
_entity.pdbx_description
1 polymer ?
#
loop_
_entity_poly.entity_id
_entity_poly.type
_entity_poly.pdbx_seq_one_letter_code
_entity_poly.pdbx_strand_id
1 'polypeptide(L)'
;MLAIARILKSYGTDGGLLVSSDVDLESLEKGEPVYIVYDGLEVPFFISACTPKGSRYILHLTDICSLEDADEVVGRDILADVSEEPDGPDFIGWTVYDAAEAGTAGAAGGSSAAGAGSAAGAAGA
;
A
#
# COMPACT_ATOMS: atom_id res chain seq x y z
N MET A 1 -3.62 13.74 2.36
CA MET A 1 -2.59 14.22 1.42
C MET A 1 -1.50 15.05 2.10
N LEU A 2 -0.30 14.50 2.14
CA LEU A 2 0.90 15.10 2.72
C LEU A 2 1.91 15.39 1.60
N ALA A 3 2.53 16.56 1.60
CA ALA A 3 3.54 16.91 0.60
C ALA A 3 4.84 16.14 0.90
N ILE A 4 5.16 15.16 0.06
CA ILE A 4 6.31 14.28 0.23
C ILE A 4 7.54 14.78 -0.55
N ALA A 5 7.34 15.51 -1.64
CA ALA A 5 8.43 16.01 -2.47
C ALA A 5 8.06 17.30 -3.20
N ARG A 6 9.07 18.06 -3.62
CA ARG A 6 8.93 19.27 -4.45
C ARG A 6 9.65 19.06 -5.77
N ILE A 7 8.97 19.35 -6.88
CA ILE A 7 9.55 19.33 -8.22
C ILE A 7 10.40 20.58 -8.40
N LEU A 8 11.70 20.39 -8.63
CA LEU A 8 12.64 21.49 -8.79
C LEU A 8 12.76 21.92 -10.26
N LYS A 9 12.87 20.95 -11.16
CA LYS A 9 12.98 21.15 -12.61
C LYS A 9 12.76 19.87 -13.41
N SER A 10 12.52 20.02 -14.70
CA SER A 10 12.55 18.93 -15.67
C SER A 10 13.97 18.38 -15.85
N TYR A 11 14.05 17.09 -16.20
CA TYR A 11 15.28 16.32 -16.37
C TYR A 11 15.22 15.47 -17.64
N GLY A 12 16.06 15.82 -18.61
CA GLY A 12 16.09 15.14 -19.91
C GLY A 12 14.91 15.53 -20.80
N THR A 13 14.68 14.78 -21.87
CA THR A 13 13.58 15.00 -22.83
C THR A 13 12.45 13.99 -22.69
N ASP A 14 12.61 13.02 -21.78
CA ASP A 14 11.74 11.85 -21.59
C ASP A 14 10.72 12.06 -20.44
N GLY A 15 10.45 13.31 -20.06
CA GLY A 15 9.54 13.61 -18.95
C GLY A 15 10.10 13.34 -17.55
N GLY A 16 11.42 13.15 -17.42
CA GLY A 16 12.04 12.99 -16.11
C GLY A 16 11.91 14.25 -15.24
N LEU A 17 11.74 14.07 -13.94
CA LEU A 17 11.57 15.16 -12.97
C LEU A 17 12.65 15.10 -11.90
N LEU A 18 13.39 16.19 -11.72
CA LEU A 18 14.30 16.31 -10.58
C LEU A 18 13.52 16.85 -9.38
N VAL A 19 13.41 16.02 -8.35
CA VAL A 19 12.67 16.35 -7.14
C VAL A 19 13.57 16.41 -5.91
N SER A 20 13.20 17.26 -4.96
CA SER A 20 13.75 17.27 -3.61
C SER A 20 12.72 16.65 -2.68
N SER A 21 13.13 15.67 -1.89
CA SER A 21 12.30 15.05 -0.88
C SER A 21 13.13 14.87 0.38
N ASP A 22 12.49 15.05 1.53
CA ASP A 22 13.06 14.70 2.85
C ASP A 22 12.75 13.25 3.23
N VAL A 23 11.85 12.60 2.48
CA VAL A 23 11.48 11.20 2.66
C VAL A 23 12.09 10.31 1.59
N ASP A 24 12.15 9.02 1.85
CA ASP A 24 12.64 8.04 0.90
C ASP A 24 11.54 7.69 -0.11
N LEU A 25 11.67 8.22 -1.32
CA LEU A 25 10.70 7.98 -2.40
C LEU A 25 10.79 6.57 -2.99
N GLU A 26 11.89 5.86 -2.76
CA GLU A 26 12.06 4.48 -3.21
C GLU A 26 11.26 3.50 -2.34
N SER A 27 11.05 3.86 -1.06
CA SER A 27 10.22 3.13 -0.10
C SER A 27 8.71 3.35 -0.30
N LEU A 28 8.29 4.25 -1.19
CA LEU A 28 6.88 4.42 -1.51
C LEU A 28 6.34 3.14 -2.16
N GLU A 29 5.17 2.69 -1.74
CA GLU A 29 4.58 1.46 -2.28
C GLU A 29 4.33 1.59 -3.78
N LYS A 30 4.90 0.65 -4.55
CA LYS A 30 4.75 0.58 -6.00
C LYS A 30 3.32 0.14 -6.35
N GLY A 31 2.39 1.08 -6.30
CA GLY A 31 0.96 0.84 -6.51
C GLY A 31 0.10 2.02 -6.10
N GLU A 32 0.60 2.89 -5.23
CA GLU A 32 -0.12 4.09 -4.82
C GLU A 32 0.12 5.24 -5.82
N PRO A 33 -0.95 5.94 -6.24
CA PRO A 33 -0.82 7.16 -7.01
C PRO A 33 -0.33 8.30 -6.13
N VAL A 34 0.60 9.09 -6.65
CA VAL A 34 0.95 10.39 -6.11
C VAL A 34 0.13 11.48 -6.79
N TYR A 35 -0.14 12.57 -6.10
CA TYR A 35 -0.96 13.67 -6.59
C TYR A 35 -0.10 14.89 -6.85
N ILE A 36 -0.33 15.58 -7.95
CA ILE A 36 0.30 16.86 -8.25
C ILE A 36 -0.81 17.89 -8.45
N VAL A 37 -0.72 19.02 -7.74
CA VAL A 37 -1.71 20.10 -7.87
C VAL A 37 -1.44 20.92 -9.11
N TYR A 38 -2.28 20.80 -10.12
CA TYR A 38 -2.21 21.52 -11.38
C TYR A 38 -3.49 22.32 -11.60
N ASP A 39 -3.36 23.65 -11.75
CA ASP A 39 -4.50 24.57 -11.93
C ASP A 39 -5.58 24.48 -10.83
N GLY A 40 -5.17 24.10 -9.61
CA GLY A 40 -6.08 23.87 -8.49
C GLY A 40 -6.77 22.50 -8.49
N LEU A 41 -6.40 21.61 -9.41
CA LEU A 41 -6.86 20.23 -9.48
C LEU A 41 -5.76 19.26 -9.04
N GLU A 42 -6.12 18.28 -8.21
CA GLU A 42 -5.24 17.22 -7.75
C GLU A 42 -5.26 16.09 -8.78
N VAL A 43 -4.21 15.99 -9.60
CA VAL A 43 -4.13 14.98 -10.65
C VAL A 43 -3.30 13.78 -10.14
N PRO A 44 -3.85 12.55 -10.18
CA PRO A 44 -3.13 11.35 -9.78
C PRO A 44 -2.16 10.85 -10.86
N PHE A 45 -0.92 10.54 -10.45
CA PHE A 45 0.17 10.02 -11.28
C PHE A 45 0.80 8.81 -10.61
N PHE A 46 1.23 7.83 -11.41
CA PHE A 46 1.96 6.66 -10.92
C PHE A 46 3.45 6.81 -11.14
N ILE A 47 4.25 6.43 -10.13
CA ILE A 47 5.71 6.43 -10.25
C ILE A 47 6.14 5.21 -11.06
N SER A 48 6.65 5.45 -12.27
CA SER A 48 7.20 4.40 -13.14
C SER A 48 8.65 4.07 -12.79
N ALA A 49 9.44 5.07 -12.41
CA ALA A 49 10.83 4.87 -11.97
C ALA A 49 11.24 5.97 -10.99
N CYS A 50 12.08 5.60 -10.04
CA CYS A 50 12.75 6.52 -9.13
C CYS A 50 14.24 6.19 -9.14
N THR A 51 15.10 7.21 -9.23
CA THR A 51 16.55 7.03 -9.17
C THR A 51 17.16 8.07 -8.23
N PRO A 52 17.83 7.65 -7.13
CA PRO A 52 18.48 8.58 -6.22
C PRO A 52 19.67 9.26 -6.90
N LYS A 53 19.84 10.56 -6.64
CA LYS A 53 20.91 11.40 -7.16
C LYS A 53 21.44 12.33 -6.06
N GLY A 54 22.21 11.75 -5.15
CA GLY A 54 22.75 12.46 -3.99
C GLY A 54 21.64 12.74 -2.98
N SER A 55 21.33 14.02 -2.75
CA SER A 55 20.26 14.45 -1.83
C SER A 55 18.93 14.74 -2.55
N ARG A 56 18.77 14.24 -3.78
CA ARG A 56 17.62 14.48 -4.66
C ARG A 56 17.28 13.19 -5.38
N TYR A 57 16.13 13.17 -6.03
CA TYR A 57 15.68 12.02 -6.81
C TYR A 57 15.30 12.43 -8.22
N ILE A 58 15.50 11.54 -9.17
CA ILE A 58 14.93 11.62 -10.51
C ILE A 58 13.71 10.72 -10.52
N LEU A 59 12.53 11.30 -10.67
CA LEU A 59 11.26 10.60 -10.80
C LEU A 59 10.83 10.57 -12.27
N HIS A 60 10.30 9.43 -12.70
CA HIS A 60 9.54 9.28 -13.94
C HIS A 60 8.12 8.86 -13.58
N LEU A 61 7.15 9.61 -14.08
CA LEU A 61 5.72 9.32 -13.90
C LEU A 61 5.16 8.74 -15.18
N THR A 62 4.17 7.85 -15.08
CA THR A 62 3.61 7.15 -16.25
C THR A 62 2.97 8.10 -17.27
N ASP A 63 2.41 9.23 -16.82
CA ASP A 63 1.70 10.17 -17.68
C ASP A 63 2.60 11.32 -18.18
N ILE A 64 3.78 11.52 -17.56
CA ILE A 64 4.74 12.57 -17.92
C ILE A 64 5.86 11.95 -18.75
N CYS A 65 5.67 11.95 -20.07
CA CYS A 65 6.59 11.31 -21.01
C CYS A 65 7.38 12.30 -21.87
N SER A 66 7.09 13.60 -21.79
CA SER A 66 7.75 14.63 -22.60
C SER A 66 8.33 15.76 -21.76
N LEU A 67 9.27 16.50 -22.33
CA LEU A 67 9.81 17.71 -21.71
C LEU A 67 8.72 18.74 -21.44
N GLU A 68 7.73 18.87 -22.33
CA GLU A 68 6.63 19.83 -22.21
C GLU A 68 5.77 19.50 -20.99
N ASP A 69 5.37 18.24 -20.83
CA ASP A 69 4.61 17.78 -19.66
C ASP A 69 5.39 17.96 -18.36
N ALA A 70 6.71 17.71 -18.40
CA ALA A 70 7.56 17.87 -17.23
C ALA A 70 7.68 19.34 -16.82
N ASP A 71 7.82 20.26 -17.79
CA ASP A 71 7.93 21.70 -17.53
C ASP A 71 6.64 22.26 -16.93
N GLU A 72 5.50 21.75 -17.39
CA GLU A 72 4.17 22.09 -16.88
C GLU A 72 4.01 21.76 -15.40
N VAL A 73 4.76 20.81 -14.84
CA VAL A 73 4.70 20.45 -13.41
C VAL A 73 5.86 21.00 -12.57
N VAL A 74 6.83 21.68 -13.18
CA VAL A 74 7.97 22.27 -12.45
C VAL A 74 7.49 23.25 -11.38
N GLY A 75 8.11 23.18 -10.20
CA GLY A 75 7.78 24.04 -9.07
C GLY A 75 6.59 23.58 -8.24
N ARG A 76 5.88 22.51 -8.63
CA ARG A 76 4.75 21.97 -7.87
C ARG A 76 5.18 20.95 -6.81
N ASP A 77 4.33 20.80 -5.79
CA ASP A 77 4.46 19.75 -4.79
C ASP A 77 3.89 18.43 -5.29
N ILE A 78 4.54 17.34 -4.90
CA ILE A 78 4.04 15.99 -5.00
C ILE A 78 3.45 15.62 -3.65
N LEU A 79 2.18 15.29 -3.66
CA LEU A 79 1.44 14.83 -2.50
C LEU A 79 1.26 13.32 -2.56
N ALA A 80 1.33 12.65 -1.43
CA ALA A 80 0.92 11.25 -1.31
C ALA A 80 -0.12 11.14 -0.20
N ASP A 81 -0.97 10.12 -0.33
CA ASP A 81 -1.88 9.77 0.75
C ASP A 81 -1.20 8.80 1.70
N VAL A 82 -0.30 9.35 2.52
CA VAL A 82 0.30 8.59 3.62
C VAL A 82 -0.75 8.55 4.73
N SER A 83 -1.66 7.59 4.67
CA SER A 83 -2.58 7.34 5.77
C SER A 83 -1.78 6.89 7.00
N GLU A 84 -1.89 7.60 8.11
CA GLU A 84 -1.27 7.26 9.40
C GLU A 84 -1.93 6.05 10.09
N GLU A 85 -2.84 5.35 9.41
CA GLU A 85 -3.41 4.11 9.90
C GLU A 85 -2.28 3.08 9.84
N PRO A 86 -1.78 2.55 10.99
CA PRO A 86 -0.87 1.42 10.91
C PRO A 86 -1.62 0.35 10.14
N ASP A 87 -1.04 -0.18 9.06
CA ASP A 87 -1.49 -1.43 8.48
C ASP A 87 -1.63 -2.42 9.63
N GLY A 88 -2.87 -2.60 10.09
CA GLY A 88 -3.21 -3.68 11.00
C GLY A 88 -2.71 -4.94 10.32
N PRO A 89 -2.14 -5.90 11.07
CA PRO A 89 -1.47 -7.05 10.46
C PRO A 89 -2.36 -7.66 9.37
N ASP A 90 -1.85 -7.73 8.14
CA ASP A 90 -2.57 -8.35 7.03
C ASP A 90 -2.68 -9.86 7.30
N PHE A 91 -3.79 -10.24 7.92
CA PHE A 91 -4.10 -11.63 8.26
C PHE A 91 -4.70 -12.40 7.08
N ILE A 92 -4.86 -11.75 5.91
CA ILE A 92 -5.37 -12.41 4.71
C ILE A 92 -4.32 -13.42 4.21
N GLY A 93 -4.66 -14.72 4.31
CA GLY A 93 -3.77 -15.83 3.97
C GLY A 93 -3.10 -16.51 5.16
N TRP A 94 -3.35 -16.04 6.39
CA TRP A 94 -2.88 -16.74 7.58
C TRP A 94 -3.80 -17.91 7.90
N THR A 95 -3.21 -19.10 8.05
CA THR A 95 -3.91 -20.25 8.59
C THR A 95 -3.86 -20.17 10.11
N VAL A 96 -4.97 -19.76 10.71
CA VAL A 96 -5.12 -19.73 12.17
C VAL A 96 -5.20 -21.17 12.67
N TYR A 97 -4.20 -21.59 13.43
CA TYR A 97 -4.27 -22.83 14.19
C TYR A 97 -4.86 -22.51 15.56
N ASP A 98 -5.95 -23.18 15.90
CA ASP A 98 -6.45 -23.19 17.27
C ASP A 98 -5.36 -23.76 18.17
N ALA A 99 -5.13 -23.14 19.34
CA ALA A 99 -4.29 -23.72 20.37
C ALA A 99 -5.07 -24.86 21.06
N ALA A 100 -5.43 -25.87 20.28
CA ALA A 100 -6.00 -27.10 20.77
C ALA A 100 -4.85 -27.95 21.31
N GLU A 101 -4.80 -28.05 22.64
CA GLU A 101 -4.18 -29.15 23.36
C GLU A 101 -4.39 -30.47 22.59
N ALA A 102 -3.30 -31.20 22.36
CA ALA A 102 -3.23 -32.39 21.52
C ALA A 102 -4.45 -33.32 21.71
N GLY A 103 -5.31 -33.40 20.68
CA GLY A 103 -6.53 -34.18 20.79
C GLY A 103 -7.27 -34.40 19.47
N THR A 104 -6.67 -35.22 18.60
CA THR A 104 -7.32 -35.99 17.52
C THR A 104 -8.15 -35.25 16.46
N ALA A 105 -7.64 -35.33 15.22
CA ALA A 105 -8.26 -34.83 13.99
C ALA A 105 -9.68 -35.37 13.73
N GLY A 106 -10.56 -34.48 13.26
CA GLY A 106 -11.87 -34.83 12.69
C GLY A 106 -12.28 -33.80 11.63
N ALA A 107 -12.51 -34.27 10.39
CA ALA A 107 -12.89 -33.46 9.24
C ALA A 107 -14.29 -32.84 9.40
N ALA A 108 -14.44 -31.54 9.18
CA ALA A 108 -15.74 -30.88 9.17
C ALA A 108 -16.38 -30.95 7.77
N GLY A 109 -17.07 -32.06 7.49
CA GLY A 109 -18.11 -32.15 6.46
C GLY A 109 -19.47 -31.97 7.13
N GLY A 110 -20.21 -30.94 6.74
CA GLY A 110 -21.53 -30.65 7.31
C GLY A 110 -22.59 -31.70 6.96
N SER A 111 -23.49 -31.98 7.90
CA SER A 111 -24.94 -32.01 7.66
C SER A 111 -25.69 -32.35 8.94
N SER A 112 -26.86 -31.70 9.02
CA SER A 112 -27.99 -31.89 9.93
C SER A 112 -28.20 -33.28 10.54
N ALA A 113 -28.66 -33.31 11.79
CA ALA A 113 -30.06 -33.62 12.15
C ALA A 113 -30.17 -34.31 13.53
N ALA A 114 -31.25 -33.93 14.22
CA ALA A 114 -32.05 -34.72 15.15
C ALA A 114 -31.38 -35.26 16.43
N GLY A 115 -31.82 -34.71 17.56
CA GLY A 115 -31.53 -35.25 18.88
C GLY A 115 -32.29 -36.53 19.22
N ALA A 116 -31.96 -37.10 20.37
CA ALA A 116 -32.86 -37.70 21.36
C ALA A 116 -32.04 -38.51 22.39
N GLY A 117 -32.48 -38.45 23.66
CA GLY A 117 -32.22 -39.47 24.69
C GLY A 117 -30.96 -39.22 25.54
N SER A 118 -31.06 -38.61 26.72
CA SER A 118 -31.54 -39.15 28.01
C SER A 118 -30.57 -40.08 28.75
N ALA A 119 -30.23 -39.64 29.97
CA ALA A 119 -30.01 -40.41 31.21
C ALA A 119 -28.78 -41.35 31.25
N ALA A 120 -28.14 -41.67 32.38
CA ALA A 120 -28.10 -41.23 33.78
C ALA A 120 -27.07 -42.16 34.48
N GLY A 121 -26.58 -41.79 35.67
CA GLY A 121 -26.02 -42.72 36.66
C GLY A 121 -24.50 -42.65 36.80
N ALA A 122 -23.99 -42.04 37.87
CA ALA A 122 -23.76 -42.61 39.22
C ALA A 122 -22.35 -43.25 39.30
N ALA A 123 -21.38 -42.60 39.95
CA ALA A 123 -21.16 -42.48 41.41
C ALA A 123 -20.66 -43.78 42.06
N GLY A 124 -19.43 -43.71 42.57
CA GLY A 124 -18.99 -44.30 43.84
C GLY A 124 -18.70 -45.80 43.88
N ALA A 125 -17.44 -46.16 44.11
CA ALA A 125 -16.95 -46.63 45.42
C ALA A 125 -15.43 -46.83 45.36
#